data_AF-A0A0F2QBS5-F1
#
_entry.id   AF-A0A0F2QBS5-F1
#
_cell.length_a   1.000
_cell.length_b   1.000
_cell.length_c   1.000
_cell.angle_alpha   90.00
_cell.angle_beta   90.00
_cell.angle_gamma   90.00
#
_symmetry.space_group_name_H-M   'P 1'
#
loop_
_entity.id
_entity.type
_entity.pdbx_description
1 polymer ?
#
loop_
_entity_poly.entity_id
_entity_poly.type
_entity_poly.pdbx_seq_one_letter_code
_entity_poly.pdbx_strand_id
1 'polypeptide(L)' 'MLNFDSWGRVIYEVVNLPNKKQTSKKIATTASKILRDGRYSDNSKSVAGSALSQTKIAKKKSK' A
#
# COMPACT_ATOMS: atom_id res chain seq x y z
N MET A 1 -17.00 -22.49 -21.35
CA MET A 1 -18.09 -22.40 -20.34
C MET A 1 -17.55 -21.67 -19.12
N LEU A 2 -18.19 -20.59 -18.68
CA LEU A 2 -17.82 -19.92 -17.43
C LEU A 2 -18.29 -20.80 -16.25
N ASN A 3 -17.42 -21.03 -15.28
CA ASN A 3 -17.79 -21.75 -14.06
C ASN A 3 -18.38 -20.74 -13.06
N PHE A 4 -19.48 -21.10 -12.40
CA PHE A 4 -20.20 -20.26 -11.42
C PHE A 4 -20.26 -20.96 -10.06
N ASP A 5 -20.12 -20.22 -8.95
CA ASP A 5 -20.37 -20.76 -7.60
C ASP A 5 -21.88 -20.84 -7.27
N SER A 6 -22.23 -21.48 -6.15
CA SER A 6 -23.62 -21.62 -5.67
C SER A 6 -24.33 -20.29 -5.37
N TRP A 7 -23.63 -19.16 -5.46
CA TRP A 7 -24.16 -17.81 -5.29
C TRP A 7 -24.28 -17.07 -6.64
N GLY A 8 -24.05 -17.75 -7.77
CA GLY A 8 -24.17 -17.18 -9.11
C GLY A 8 -23.01 -16.25 -9.48
N ARG A 9 -21.88 -16.29 -8.75
CA ARG A 9 -20.69 -15.51 -9.11
C ARG A 9 -19.82 -16.32 -10.05
N VAL A 10 -19.25 -15.65 -11.05
CA VAL A 10 -18.20 -16.25 -11.89
C VAL A 10 -17.01 -16.55 -10.98
N ILE A 11 -16.69 -17.84 -10.82
CA ILE A 11 -15.44 -18.28 -10.19
C ILE A 11 -14.32 -18.07 -11.20
N TYR A 12 -13.89 -16.82 -11.31
CA TYR A 12 -12.48 -16.56 -11.53
C TYR A 12 -11.81 -17.15 -10.28
N GLU A 13 -11.02 -18.22 -10.45
CA GLU A 13 -9.99 -18.57 -9.48
C GLU A 13 -9.45 -17.28 -8.87
N VAL A 14 -9.48 -17.13 -7.54
CA VAL A 14 -9.10 -15.88 -6.85
C VAL A 14 -7.64 -15.61 -7.18
N VAL A 15 -7.39 -15.00 -8.33
CA VAL A 15 -6.06 -14.66 -8.80
C VAL A 15 -5.62 -13.57 -7.84
N ASN A 16 -4.67 -13.91 -6.97
CA ASN A 16 -4.05 -12.97 -6.05
C ASN A 16 -3.24 -11.95 -6.86
N LEU A 17 -3.94 -10.97 -7.43
CA LEU A 17 -3.36 -9.90 -8.21
C LEU A 17 -2.71 -8.88 -7.26
N PRO A 18 -1.52 -8.35 -7.58
CA PRO A 18 -0.84 -7.39 -6.73
C PRO A 18 -1.66 -6.10 -6.58
N ASN A 19 -1.74 -5.58 -5.36
CA ASN A 19 -2.46 -4.34 -5.07
C ASN A 19 -1.82 -3.16 -5.81
N LYS A 20 -2.57 -2.57 -6.75
CA LYS A 20 -2.13 -1.40 -7.53
C LYS A 20 -2.34 -0.07 -6.82
N LYS A 21 -3.12 -0.03 -5.72
CA LYS A 21 -3.35 1.20 -4.93
C LYS A 21 -2.06 1.55 -4.19
N GLN A 22 -1.56 2.77 -4.37
CA GLN A 22 -0.27 3.18 -3.82
C GLN A 22 -0.35 4.63 -3.31
N THR A 23 0.40 4.89 -2.24
CA THR A 23 0.59 6.24 -1.71
C THR A 23 1.43 7.08 -2.68
N SER A 24 1.03 8.33 -2.88
CA SER A 24 1.76 9.24 -3.76
C SER A 24 3.12 9.66 -3.17
N LYS A 25 4.07 10.06 -4.03
CA LYS A 25 5.39 10.52 -3.60
C LYS A 25 5.33 11.69 -2.60
N LYS A 26 4.37 12.61 -2.78
CA LYS A 26 4.20 13.78 -1.89
C LYS A 26 3.85 13.33 -0.47
N ILE A 27 2.88 12.43 -0.35
CA ILE A 27 2.45 11.89 0.96
C ILE A 27 3.58 11.08 1.60
N ALA A 28 4.33 10.31 0.83
CA ALA A 28 5.49 9.56 1.34
C ALA A 28 6.56 10.47 1.95
N THR A 29 6.86 11.61 1.30
CA THR A 29 7.78 12.61 1.82
C THR A 29 7.27 13.21 3.13
N THR A 30 5.98 13.56 3.20
CA THR A 30 5.38 14.07 4.44
C THR A 30 5.39 13.03 5.56
N ALA A 31 5.06 11.78 5.27
CA ALA A 31 5.13 10.68 6.23
C ALA A 31 6.55 10.48 6.77
N SER A 32 7.57 10.53 5.90
CA SER A 32 8.97 10.45 6.33
C SER A 32 9.37 11.62 7.24
N LYS A 33 8.85 12.83 7.00
CA LYS A 33 9.06 13.97 7.91
C LYS A 33 8.41 13.73 9.27
N ILE A 34 7.16 13.25 9.30
CA ILE A 34 6.44 12.96 10.54
C ILE A 34 7.18 11.91 11.39
N LEU A 35 7.72 10.86 10.76
CA LEU A 35 8.48 9.82 11.46
C LEU A 35 9.80 10.34 12.07
N ARG A 36 10.40 11.35 11.46
CA ARG A 36 11.70 11.92 11.86
C ARG A 36 11.58 13.08 12.83
N ASP A 37 10.43 13.75 12.84
CA ASP A 37 10.19 14.91 13.68
C ASP A 37 9.70 14.46 15.07
N GLY A 38 10.47 14.83 16.10
CA GLY A 38 10.21 14.47 17.50
C GLY A 38 8.96 15.12 18.09
N ARG A 39 8.36 16.11 17.43
CA ARG A 39 7.17 16.82 17.91
C ARG A 39 5.86 16.05 17.68
N TYR A 40 5.87 15.01 16.86
CA TYR A 40 4.68 14.20 16.58
C TYR A 40 4.50 13.07 17.59
N SER A 41 3.25 12.84 17.98
CA SER A 41 2.85 11.72 18.85
C SER A 41 3.02 10.36 18.18
N ASP A 42 3.06 9.30 19.00
CA ASP A 42 3.26 7.93 18.53
C ASP A 42 2.13 7.47 17.59
N ASN A 43 0.89 7.90 17.84
CA ASN A 43 -0.24 7.64 16.96
C ASN A 43 -0.01 8.23 15.56
N SER A 44 0.50 9.47 15.48
CA SER A 44 0.81 10.14 14.21
C SER A 44 1.93 9.40 13.46
N LYS A 45 2.94 8.92 14.19
CA LYS A 45 4.04 8.12 13.62
C LYS A 45 3.56 6.78 13.10
N SER A 46 2.63 6.12 13.79
CA SER A 46 2.04 4.85 13.35
C SER A 46 1.28 4.99 12.02
N VAL A 47 0.45 6.03 11.91
CA VAL A 47 -0.27 6.34 10.65
C VAL A 47 0.71 6.69 9.53
N ALA A 48 1.76 7.47 9.82
CA ALA A 48 2.79 7.80 8.84
C ALA A 48 3.57 6.56 8.37
N GLY A 49 3.88 5.63 9.27
CA GLY A 49 4.50 4.33 8.93
C GLY A 49 3.62 3.50 8.00
N SER A 50 2.32 3.46 8.27
CA SER A 50 1.34 2.77 7.42
C SER A 50 1.22 3.39 6.02
N ALA A 51 1.28 4.72 5.91
CA ALA A 51 1.29 5.40 4.62
C ALA A 51 2.58 5.13 3.83
N LEU A 52 3.72 5.06 4.53
CA LEU A 52 5.02 4.84 3.91
C LEU A 52 5.15 3.41 3.37
N SER A 53 4.66 2.40 4.09
CA SER A 53 4.69 1.00 3.64
C SER A 53 3.85 0.75 2.38
N GLN A 54 2.83 1.58 2.14
CA GLN A 54 2.00 1.56 0.94
C GLN A 54 2.56 2.43 -0.21
N THR A 55 3.74 3.01 -0.04
CA THR A 55 4.39 3.82 -1.09
C THR A 55 5.13 2.93 -2.08
N LYS A 56 5.03 3.26 -3.37
CA LYS A 56 5.79 2.58 -4.42
C LYS A 56 7.29 2.87 -4.28
N ILE A 57 8.04 1.90 -3.82
CA ILE A 57 9.51 1.97 -3.83
C ILE A 57 9.96 1.85 -5.28
N ALA A 58 10.62 2.88 -5.81
CA ALA A 58 11.34 2.73 -7.06
C ALA A 58 12.45 1.72 -6.78
N LYS A 59 12.30 0.47 -7.27
CA LYS A 59 13.35 -0.54 -7.15
C LYS A 59 14.64 0.09 -7.67
N LYS A 60 15.61 0.32 -6.77
CA LYS A 60 16.94 0.76 -7.17
C LYS A 60 17.45 -0.33 -8.10
N LYS A 61 17.68 -0.01 -9.38
CA LYS A 61 18.46 -0.89 -10.25
C LYS A 61 19.83 -0.99 -9.58
N SER A 62 20.16 -2.16 -9.02
CA SER A 62 21.54 -2.49 -8.73
C SER A 62 22.28 -2.43 -10.06
N LYS A 63 23.26 -1.53 -10.14
CA LYS A 63 24.17 -1.46 -11.28
C LYS A 63 25.15 -2.61 -11.19
#